data_AF-A0A7Z7P3I7-F1
#
_entry.id   AF-A0A7Z7P3I7-F1
#
_cell.length_a   1.000
_cell.length_b   1.000
_cell.length_c   1.000
_cell.angle_alpha   90.00
_cell.angle_beta   90.00
_cell.angle_gamma   90.00
#
_symmetry.space_group_name_H-M   'P 1'
#
loop_
_entity.id
_entity.type
_entity.pdbx_description
1 polymer ?
#
loop_
_entity_poly.entity_id
_entity_poly.type
_entity_poly.pdbx_seq_one_letter_code
_entity_poly.pdbx_strand_id
1 'polypeptide(L)' 'MELLGFSKSKLLTIKKTLHAYGLIEEVQQSSSEKGRMANKIYLGELEHEATPVLDSDGGGVKKTRGGVKISRGRS' A
#
# COMPACT_ATOMS: atom_id res chain seq x y z
N MET A 1 9.83 14.41 5.48
CA MET A 1 10.16 14.03 4.08
C MET A 1 10.76 12.64 3.97
N GLU A 2 11.24 12.06 5.08
CA GLU A 2 11.91 10.76 5.08
C GLU A 2 10.98 9.57 4.82
N LEU A 3 9.72 9.63 5.27
CA LEU A 3 8.81 8.47 5.21
C LEU A 3 8.63 7.89 3.79
N LEU A 4 8.57 8.75 2.78
CA LEU A 4 8.36 8.34 1.38
C LEU A 4 9.60 8.50 0.51
N GLY A 5 10.68 9.10 1.03
CA GLY A 5 11.92 9.33 0.28
C GLY A 5 11.77 10.16 -1.01
N PHE A 6 10.66 10.87 -1.19
CA PHE A 6 10.39 11.64 -2.41
C PHE A 6 10.89 13.08 -2.33
N SER A 7 11.29 13.62 -3.48
CA SER A 7 11.52 15.05 -3.63
C SER A 7 10.24 15.85 -3.37
N LYS A 8 10.38 17.12 -2.99
CA LYS A 8 9.25 18.03 -2.75
C LYS A 8 8.31 18.12 -3.95
N SER A 9 8.86 18.22 -5.16
CA SER A 9 8.08 18.31 -6.40
C SER A 9 7.28 17.02 -6.66
N LYS A 10 7.92 15.86 -6.48
CA LYS A 10 7.26 14.56 -6.64
C LYS A 10 6.12 14.37 -5.64
N LEU A 11 6.32 14.79 -4.39
CA LEU A 11 5.27 14.75 -3.37
C LEU A 11 4.07 15.64 -3.74
N LEU A 12 4.33 16.84 -4.28
CA LEU A 12 3.28 17.75 -4.71
C LEU A 12 2.47 17.17 -5.88
N THR A 13 3.14 16.52 -6.84
CA THR A 13 2.47 15.84 -7.95
C THR A 13 1.58 14.70 -7.45
N ILE A 14 2.11 13.81 -6.61
CA ILE A 14 1.33 12.68 -6.07
C ILE A 14 0.10 13.17 -5.30
N LYS A 15 0.28 14.18 -4.44
CA LYS A 15 -0.81 14.78 -3.66
C LYS A 15 -1.94 15.31 -4.54
N LYS A 16 -1.61 16.01 -5.63
CA LYS A 16 -2.62 16.50 -6.60
C LYS A 16 -3.37 15.36 -7.25
N THR A 17 -2.65 14.31 -7.68
CA THR A 17 -3.26 13.15 -8.32
C THR A 17 -4.22 12.43 -7.38
N LEU A 18 -3.81 12.15 -6.14
CA LEU A 18 -4.66 11.47 -5.16
C LEU A 18 -5.91 12.29 -4.81
N HIS A 19 -5.77 13.61 -4.69
CA HIS A 19 -6.91 14.50 -4.45
C HIS A 19 -7.90 14.50 -5.63
N ALA A 20 -7.39 14.49 -6.88
CA ALA A 20 -8.23 14.44 -8.08
C ALA A 20 -9.07 13.15 -8.17
N TYR A 21 -8.55 12.03 -7.66
CA TYR A 21 -9.29 10.77 -7.58
C TYR A 21 -10.15 10.64 -6.31
N GLY A 22 -10.25 11.69 -5.48
CA GLY A 22 -10.99 11.62 -4.21
C GLY A 22 -10.38 10.69 -3.17
N LEU A 23 -9.13 10.25 -3.37
CA LEU A 23 -8.44 9.31 -2.48
C LEU A 23 -7.84 9.99 -1.26
N ILE A 24 -7.68 11.31 -1.29
CA ILE A 24 -7.25 12.08 -0.12
C ILE A 24 -8.00 13.40 -0.01
N GLU A 25 -8.22 13.82 1.24
CA GLU A 25 -8.64 15.17 1.59
C GLU A 25 -7.64 15.77 2.59
N GLU A 26 -7.18 16.99 2.32
CA GLU A 26 -6.28 17.69 3.22
C GLU A 26 -7.01 18.80 3.98
N VAL A 27 -6.95 18.76 5.30
CA VAL A 27 -7.50 19.80 6.17
C VAL A 27 -6.36 20.63 6.76
N GLN A 28 -6.35 21.91 6.39
CA GLN A 28 -5.39 22.88 6.92
C GLN A 28 -5.56 22.99 8.44
N GLN A 29 -4.47 22.78 9.18
CA GLN A 29 -4.45 23.02 10.62
C GLN A 29 -4.04 24.46 10.92
N SER A 30 -4.41 24.96 12.08
CA SER A 30 -4.07 26.33 12.49
C SER A 30 -2.56 26.52 12.62
N SER A 31 -2.08 27.67 12.15
CA SER A 31 -0.82 28.23 12.63
C SER A 31 -1.11 29.04 13.89
N SER A 32 -0.53 28.64 15.01
CA SER A 32 -0.58 29.41 16.26
C SER A 32 0.77 30.12 16.45
N GLU A 33 0.82 31.10 17.36
CA GLU A 33 2.08 31.71 17.84
C GLU A 33 3.06 30.66 18.39
N LYS A 34 2.54 29.52 18.89
CA LYS A 34 3.33 28.34 19.29
C LYS A 34 3.91 27.51 18.15
N GLY A 35 3.62 27.85 16.89
CA GLY A 35 4.17 27.19 15.70
C GLY A 35 3.12 26.68 14.71
N ARG A 36 3.60 26.25 13.55
CA ARG A 36 2.77 25.71 12.46
C ARG A 36 2.56 24.22 12.66
N MET A 37 1.31 23.82 12.90
CA MET A 37 0.93 22.41 12.87
C MET A 37 0.92 21.89 11.43
N ALA A 38 1.32 20.63 11.25
CA ALA A 38 1.19 19.95 9.97
C ALA A 38 -0.30 19.71 9.66
N ASN A 39 -0.65 19.77 8.37
CA ASN A 39 -2.02 19.52 7.93
C ASN A 39 -2.42 18.06 8.17
N LYS A 40 -3.71 17.82 8.40
CA LYS A 40 -4.27 16.47 8.45
C LYS A 40 -4.60 16.02 7.03
N ILE A 41 -4.33 14.76 6.72
CA ILE A 41 -4.69 14.13 5.45
C ILE A 41 -5.57 12.93 5.78
N TYR A 42 -6.83 12.98 5.35
CA TYR A 42 -7.76 11.86 5.41
C TYR A 42 -7.63 11.04 4.13
N LEU A 43 -7.68 9.71 4.27
CA LEU A 43 -7.60 8.78 3.14
C LEU A 43 -9.03 8.34 2.79
N GLY A 44 -9.36 8.41 1.51
CA GLY A 44 -10.59 7.85 0.94
C GLY A 44 -10.45 6.37 0.61
N GLU A 45 -11.57 5.71 0.35
CA GLU A 45 -11.62 4.32 -0.07
C GLU A 45 -11.36 4.21 -1.58
N LEU A 46 -10.61 3.19 -1.99
CA LEU A 46 -10.43 2.89 -3.40
C LEU A 46 -11.58 2.00 -3.85
N GLU A 47 -12.39 2.47 -4.78
CA GLU A 47 -13.39 1.63 -5.44
C GLU A 47 -12.67 0.55 -6.25
N HIS A 48 -12.70 -0.68 -5.74
CA HIS A 48 -12.29 -1.85 -6.51
C HIS A 48 -13.54 -2.33 -7.25
N GLU A 49 -13.64 -2.02 -8.55
CA GLU A 49 -14.35 -2.96 -9.42
C GLU A 49 -13.56 -4.26 -9.33
N ALA A 50 -14.06 -5.20 -8.53
CA ALA A 50 -13.57 -6.56 -8.58
C ALA A 50 -13.80 -7.02 -10.02
N THR A 51 -12.75 -6.98 -10.84
CA THR A 51 -12.74 -7.75 -12.08
C THR A 51 -13.15 -9.16 -11.65
N PRO A 52 -14.30 -9.68 -12.12
CA PRO A 52 -14.65 -11.04 -11.81
C PRO A 52 -13.53 -11.86 -12.41
N VAL A 53 -12.70 -12.42 -11.55
CA VAL A 53 -11.71 -13.40 -11.96
C VAL A 53 -12.55 -14.52 -12.55
N LEU A 54 -12.63 -14.57 -13.88
CA LEU A 54 -13.03 -15.77 -14.59
C LEU A 54 -11.93 -16.77 -14.26
N ASP A 55 -12.16 -17.54 -13.21
CA ASP A 55 -11.43 -18.77 -12.90
C ASP A 55 -11.65 -19.76 -14.05
N SER A 56 -11.07 -19.46 -15.19
CA SER A 56 -11.01 -20.29 -16.37
C SER A 56 -9.54 -20.54 -16.61
N ASP A 57 -8.93 -21.38 -15.78
CA ASP A 57 -7.87 -22.31 -16.16
C ASP A 57 -7.55 -23.24 -14.99
N GLY A 58 -8.12 -24.45 -15.08
CA GLY A 58 -7.91 -25.55 -14.15
C GLY A 58 -6.46 -26.02 -14.09
N GLY A 59 -5.63 -25.33 -13.32
CA GLY A 59 -4.25 -25.70 -13.00
C GLY A 59 -4.10 -26.12 -11.54
N GLY A 60 -4.55 -27.32 -11.20
CA GLY A 60 -4.36 -27.89 -9.86
C GLY A 60 -2.88 -28.14 -9.55
N VAL A 61 -2.21 -27.22 -8.86
CA VAL A 61 -0.85 -27.44 -8.34
C VAL A 61 -0.93 -28.05 -6.95
N LYS A 62 -0.68 -29.36 -6.89
CA LYS A 62 -0.55 -30.17 -5.68
C LYS A 62 0.66 -29.66 -4.88
N LYS A 63 0.45 -29.04 -3.72
CA LYS A 63 1.53 -28.62 -2.81
C LYS A 63 2.18 -29.86 -2.16
N THR A 64 3.26 -30.37 -2.73
CA THR A 64 4.15 -31.32 -2.04
C THR A 64 4.98 -30.55 -1.02
N ARG A 65 4.70 -30.73 0.28
CA ARG A 65 5.52 -30.21 1.39
C ARG A 65 6.87 -30.92 1.37
N GLY A 66 7.96 -30.17 1.18
CA GLY A 66 9.33 -30.69 1.21
C GLY A 66 9.66 -31.28 2.58
N GLY A 67 9.70 -32.60 2.67
CA GLY A 67 10.24 -33.31 3.83
C GLY A 67 11.73 -33.57 3.64
N VAL A 68 12.56 -32.92 4.46
CA VAL A 68 13.98 -33.23 4.58
C VAL A 68 14.13 -34.67 5.09
N LYS A 69 14.73 -35.56 4.28
CA LYS A 69 15.14 -36.90 4.72
C LYS A 69 16.50 -36.78 5.41
N ILE A 70 16.51 -36.94 6.73
CA ILE A 70 17.73 -37.09 7.52
C ILE A 70 18.09 -38.58 7.51
N SER A 71 19.16 -38.97 6.83
CA SER A 71 19.71 -40.32 6.91
C SER A 71 20.37 -40.51 8.28
N ARG A 72 19.73 -41.29 9.15
CA ARG A 72 20.39 -41.83 10.34
C ARG A 72 21.04 -43.15 9.95
N GLY A 73 22.37 -43.17 9.93
CA GLY A 73 23.14 -44.39 9.88
C GLY A 73 22.81 -45.29 11.08
N ARG A 74 22.63 -46.58 10.81
CA ARG A 74 22.66 -47.62 11.82
C ARG A 74 23.38 -48.83 11.24
N SER A 75 24.45 -49.16 11.96
CA SER A 75 25.16 -50.44 12.18
C SER A 75 25.39 -51.39 11.02
#